data_AF-A0A2A4RPW1-F1
#
_entry.id   AF-A0A2A4RPW1-F1
#
_cell.length_a   1.000
_cell.length_b   1.000
_cell.length_c   1.000
_cell.angle_alpha   90.00
_cell.angle_beta   90.00
_cell.angle_gamma   90.00
#
_symmetry.space_group_name_H-M   'P 1'
#
loop_
_entity.id
_entity.type
_entity.pdbx_description
1 polymer ?
#
loop_
_entity_poly.entity_id
_entity_poly.type
_entity_poly.pdbx_seq_one_letter_code
_entity_poly.pdbx_strand_id
1 'polypeptide(L)'
;MSEQINLEAIEALKAKYENIMVTIGISLGMALMLSFFMYAQFIDRMPPIFIQVWLLVVGLMVAALFYIKRLSFKWLMKRHGKRAEFQPLLVKIGATDIEKEAKVLLAEKFPL
;
A
#
# COMPACT_ATOMS: atom_id res chain seq x y z
N MET A 1 -7.87 -31.30 -1.10
CA MET A 1 -8.52 -30.02 -0.75
C MET A 1 -7.46 -28.93 -0.92
N SER A 2 -7.04 -28.63 -2.16
CA SER A 2 -5.61 -28.29 -2.31
C SER A 2 -5.22 -27.23 -3.34
N GLU A 3 -6.02 -26.88 -4.33
CA GLU A 3 -5.57 -25.92 -5.36
C GLU A 3 -6.59 -24.81 -5.63
N GLN A 4 -7.85 -25.14 -5.85
CA GLN A 4 -8.93 -24.15 -6.05
C GLN A 4 -9.16 -23.24 -4.84
N ILE A 5 -9.16 -23.80 -3.63
CA ILE A 5 -9.31 -23.02 -2.38
C ILE A 5 -8.09 -22.10 -2.17
N ASN A 6 -6.89 -22.54 -2.58
CA ASN A 6 -5.68 -21.73 -2.49
C ASN A 6 -5.66 -20.62 -3.56
N LEU A 7 -6.16 -20.88 -4.77
CA LEU A 7 -6.37 -19.88 -5.82
C LEU A 7 -7.33 -18.77 -5.37
N GLU A 8 -8.51 -19.15 -4.87
CA GLU A 8 -9.52 -18.19 -4.39
C GLU A 8 -8.99 -17.35 -3.22
N ALA A 9 -8.24 -17.97 -2.29
CA ALA A 9 -7.62 -17.25 -1.18
C ALA A 9 -6.55 -16.24 -1.65
N ILE A 10 -5.75 -16.57 -2.68
CA ILE A 10 -4.74 -15.68 -3.27
C ILE A 10 -5.39 -14.54 -4.04
N GLU A 11 -6.44 -14.81 -4.83
CA GLU A 11 -7.19 -13.77 -5.53
C GLU A 11 -7.87 -12.80 -4.56
N ALA A 12 -8.49 -13.31 -3.49
CA ALA A 12 -9.05 -12.49 -2.43
C ALA A 12 -7.99 -11.64 -1.71
N LEU A 13 -6.78 -12.17 -1.54
CA LEU A 13 -5.66 -11.43 -0.96
C LEU A 13 -5.18 -10.31 -1.90
N LYS A 14 -5.11 -10.58 -3.20
CA LYS A 14 -4.71 -9.60 -4.23
C LYS A 14 -5.72 -8.46 -4.33
N ALA A 15 -7.01 -8.78 -4.36
CA ALA A 15 -8.08 -7.77 -4.36
C ALA A 15 -8.01 -6.87 -3.11
N LYS A 16 -7.71 -7.44 -1.93
CA LYS A 16 -7.51 -6.66 -0.70
C LYS A 16 -6.25 -5.78 -0.76
N TYR A 17 -5.15 -6.29 -1.31
CA TYR A 17 -3.93 -5.52 -1.51
C TYR A 17 -4.16 -4.33 -2.45
N GLU A 18 -4.84 -4.56 -3.57
CA GLU A 18 -5.17 -3.52 -4.54
C GLU A 18 -6.07 -2.44 -3.93
N ASN A 19 -7.12 -2.85 -3.20
CA ASN A 19 -7.98 -1.90 -2.49
C ASN A 19 -7.21 -1.06 -1.45
N ILE A 20 -6.28 -1.67 -0.71
CA ILE A 20 -5.43 -0.95 0.24
C ILE A 20 -4.53 0.04 -0.49
N MET A 21 -3.90 -0.39 -1.59
CA MET A 21 -3.03 0.46 -2.41
C MET A 21 -3.79 1.66 -2.97
N VAL A 22 -4.96 1.43 -3.55
CA VAL A 22 -5.83 2.48 -4.10
C VAL A 22 -6.27 3.43 -3.00
N THR A 23 -6.71 2.92 -1.84
CA THR A 23 -7.14 3.76 -0.71
C THR A 23 -6.00 4.63 -0.16
N ILE A 24 -4.80 4.06 0.01
CA ILE A 24 -3.62 4.83 0.43
C ILE A 24 -3.27 5.88 -0.63
N GLY A 25 -3.39 5.53 -1.92
CA GLY A 25 -3.05 6.43 -3.03
C GLY A 25 -4.00 7.61 -3.08
N ILE A 26 -5.31 7.35 -3.03
CA ILE A 26 -6.35 8.38 -3.01
C ILE A 26 -6.22 9.27 -1.78
N SER A 27 -6.02 8.70 -0.60
CA SER A 27 -5.88 9.50 0.64
C SER A 27 -4.64 10.40 0.62
N LEU A 28 -3.49 9.90 0.17
CA LEU A 28 -2.28 10.72 0.00
C LEU A 28 -2.47 11.79 -1.08
N GLY A 29 -3.09 11.45 -2.22
CA GLY A 29 -3.37 12.41 -3.29
C GLY A 29 -4.33 13.53 -2.85
N MET A 30 -5.38 13.17 -2.11
CA MET A 30 -6.31 14.13 -1.54
C MET A 30 -5.64 15.03 -0.50
N ALA A 31 -4.81 14.44 0.37
CA ALA A 31 -4.05 15.20 1.36
C ALA A 31 -3.06 16.19 0.69
N LEU A 32 -2.39 15.78 -0.39
CA LEU A 32 -1.53 16.66 -1.18
C LEU A 32 -2.32 17.81 -1.81
N MET A 33 -3.47 17.53 -2.42
CA MET A 33 -4.34 18.59 -2.96
C MET A 33 -4.75 19.59 -1.88
N LEU A 34 -5.26 19.12 -0.74
CA LEU A 34 -5.63 20.00 0.38
C LEU A 34 -4.41 20.79 0.89
N SER A 35 -3.25 20.17 0.94
CA SER A 35 -1.99 20.80 1.31
C SER A 35 -1.63 21.97 0.38
N PHE A 36 -1.78 21.80 -0.93
CA PHE A 36 -1.55 22.86 -1.91
C PHE A 36 -2.59 24.00 -1.82
N PHE A 37 -3.87 23.67 -1.61
CA PHE A 37 -4.90 24.68 -1.41
C PHE A 37 -4.64 25.51 -0.15
N MET A 38 -4.29 24.85 0.95
CA MET A 38 -3.92 25.52 2.20
C MET A 38 -2.71 26.42 2.00
N TYR A 39 -1.67 25.95 1.30
CA TYR A 39 -0.52 26.77 1.00
C TYR A 39 -0.90 28.02 0.20
N ALA A 40 -1.67 27.87 -0.88
CA ALA A 40 -2.11 29.00 -1.71
C ALA A 40 -2.92 30.04 -0.92
N GLN A 41 -3.71 29.60 0.06
CA GLN A 41 -4.52 30.50 0.88
C GLN A 41 -3.71 31.24 1.97
N PHE A 42 -2.63 30.63 2.46
CA PHE A 42 -1.91 31.09 3.65
C PHE A 42 -0.46 31.53 3.40
N ILE A 43 0.05 31.45 2.17
CA ILE A 43 1.44 31.79 1.80
C ILE A 43 1.86 33.19 2.28
N ASP A 44 0.98 34.19 2.12
CA ASP A 44 1.30 35.58 2.49
C ASP A 44 1.15 35.87 4.00
N ARG A 45 0.59 34.93 4.75
CA ARG A 45 0.24 35.12 6.18
C ARG A 45 1.05 34.22 7.11
N MET A 46 1.74 33.22 6.60
CA MET A 46 2.48 32.27 7.40
C MET A 46 3.94 32.68 7.59
N PRO A 47 4.50 32.54 8.81
CA PRO A 47 5.93 32.70 9.03
C PRO A 47 6.75 31.75 8.14
N PRO A 48 7.95 32.14 7.68
CA PRO A 48 8.77 31.34 6.77
C PRO A 48 9.07 29.91 7.25
N ILE A 49 9.14 29.70 8.57
CA ILE A 49 9.32 28.38 9.18
C ILE A 49 8.21 27.40 8.79
N PHE A 50 6.96 27.85 8.68
CA PHE A 50 5.85 26.97 8.29
C PHE A 50 5.97 26.51 6.84
N ILE A 51 6.49 27.37 5.96
CA ILE A 51 6.73 27.02 4.54
C ILE A 51 7.81 25.94 4.43
N GLN A 52 8.88 26.04 5.22
CA GLN A 52 9.95 25.04 5.24
C GLN A 52 9.46 23.68 5.74
N VAL A 53 8.71 23.68 6.85
CA VAL A 53 8.10 22.45 7.39
C VAL A 53 7.09 21.86 6.40
N TRP A 54 6.28 22.70 5.77
CA TRP A 54 5.31 22.29 4.75
C TRP A 54 5.98 21.61 3.56
N LEU A 55 7.04 22.21 3.00
CA LEU A 55 7.82 21.62 1.91
C LEU A 55 8.41 20.26 2.29
N LEU A 56 8.90 20.11 3.52
CA LEU A 56 9.41 18.84 4.03
C LEU A 56 8.30 17.78 4.10
N VAL A 57 7.14 18.13 4.65
CA VAL A 57 5.97 17.22 4.76
C VAL A 57 5.46 16.82 3.39
N VAL A 58 5.31 17.76 2.45
CA VAL A 58 4.90 17.48 1.07
C VAL A 58 5.93 16.60 0.37
N GLY A 59 7.23 16.88 0.54
CA GLY A 59 8.31 16.03 0.02
C GLY A 59 8.23 14.60 0.55
N LEU A 60 7.96 14.42 1.85
CA LEU A 60 7.74 13.09 2.44
C LEU A 60 6.49 12.40 1.90
N MET A 61 5.38 13.12 1.70
CA MET A 61 4.15 12.57 1.11
C MET A 61 4.37 12.11 -0.33
N VAL A 62 5.10 12.91 -1.13
CA VAL A 62 5.48 12.54 -2.49
C VAL A 62 6.41 11.32 -2.48
N ALA A 63 7.41 11.28 -1.61
CA ALA A 63 8.26 10.11 -1.44
C ALA A 63 7.44 8.86 -1.04
N ALA A 64 6.44 9.01 -0.15
CA ALA A 64 5.55 7.94 0.25
C ALA A 64 4.72 7.37 -0.92
N LEU A 65 4.35 8.19 -1.91
CA LEU A 65 3.68 7.71 -3.13
C LEU A 65 4.60 6.79 -3.95
N PHE A 66 5.89 7.08 -4.07
CA PHE A 66 6.83 6.18 -4.75
C PHE A 66 7.00 4.83 -4.02
N TYR A 67 6.84 4.82 -2.69
CA TYR A 67 6.93 3.61 -1.87
C TYR A 67 5.58 2.98 -1.54
N ILE A 68 4.50 3.40 -2.21
CA ILE A 68 3.13 3.00 -1.87
C ILE A 68 2.94 1.48 -1.91
N LYS A 69 3.60 0.80 -2.85
CA LYS A 69 3.57 -0.66 -2.99
C LYS A 69 4.13 -1.38 -1.76
N ARG A 70 5.31 -0.95 -1.30
CA ARG A 70 5.95 -1.49 -0.08
C ARG A 70 5.15 -1.15 1.18
N LEU A 71 4.59 0.07 1.25
CA LEU A 71 3.74 0.50 2.36
C LEU A 71 2.46 -0.33 2.44
N SER A 72 1.78 -0.53 1.30
CA SER A 72 0.56 -1.33 1.18
C SER A 72 0.80 -2.79 1.58
N PHE A 73 1.93 -3.36 1.18
CA PHE A 73 2.31 -4.73 1.57
C PHE A 73 2.56 -4.86 3.08
N LYS A 74 3.29 -3.91 3.67
CA LYS A 74 3.49 -3.87 5.13
C LYS A 74 2.17 -3.70 5.88
N TRP A 75 1.25 -2.92 5.34
CA TRP A 75 -0.08 -2.72 5.91
C TRP A 75 -0.94 -3.98 5.82
N LEU A 76 -0.90 -4.67 4.67
CA LEU A 76 -1.53 -5.97 4.46
C LEU A 76 -1.01 -7.00 5.47
N MET A 77 0.31 -7.11 5.62
CA MET A 77 0.97 -7.96 6.62
C MET A 77 0.53 -7.62 8.05
N LYS A 78 0.53 -6.34 8.43
CA LYS A 78 0.15 -5.90 9.78
C LYS A 78 -1.32 -6.18 10.10
N ARG A 79 -2.22 -6.03 9.10
CA ARG A 79 -3.66 -6.15 9.27
C ARG A 79 -4.19 -7.59 9.11
N HIS A 80 -3.61 -8.36 8.20
CA HIS A 80 -4.07 -9.71 7.85
C HIS A 80 -3.11 -10.83 8.26
N GLY A 81 -1.87 -10.53 8.67
CA GLY A 81 -0.91 -11.53 9.15
C GLY A 81 -1.27 -12.18 10.50
N LYS A 82 -2.36 -11.76 11.15
CA LYS A 82 -2.92 -12.42 12.35
C LYS A 82 -4.11 -13.33 12.05
N ARG A 83 -4.62 -13.37 10.80
CA ARG A 83 -5.74 -14.25 10.42
C ARG A 83 -5.20 -15.60 9.96
N ALA A 84 -5.65 -16.68 10.60
CA ALA A 84 -5.19 -18.05 10.37
C ALA A 84 -5.29 -18.49 8.90
N GLU A 85 -6.29 -18.02 8.17
CA GLU A 85 -6.51 -18.32 6.74
C GLU A 85 -5.43 -17.76 5.80
N PHE A 86 -4.85 -16.59 6.13
CA PHE A 86 -3.91 -15.89 5.25
C PHE A 86 -2.47 -15.95 5.75
N GLN A 87 -2.25 -16.41 6.99
CA GLN A 87 -0.93 -16.53 7.59
C GLN A 87 0.05 -17.41 6.79
N PRO A 88 -0.30 -18.64 6.38
CA PRO A 88 0.65 -19.50 5.65
C PRO A 88 0.94 -18.97 4.23
N LEU A 89 0.01 -18.23 3.63
CA LEU A 89 0.16 -17.60 2.32
C LEU A 89 1.06 -16.35 2.40
N LEU A 90 0.83 -15.47 3.38
CA LEU A 90 1.57 -14.23 3.56
C LEU A 90 3.01 -14.44 4.04
N VAL A 91 3.31 -15.54 4.73
CA VAL A 91 4.69 -15.88 5.16
C VAL A 91 5.56 -16.31 3.98
N LYS A 92 4.96 -16.89 2.92
CA LYS A 92 5.69 -17.38 1.74
C LYS A 92 5.80 -16.36 0.61
N ILE A 93 4.95 -15.34 0.60
CA ILE A 93 4.84 -14.35 -0.49
C ILE A 93 5.53 -13.05 -0.06
N GLY A 94 6.47 -12.53 -0.87
CA GLY A 94 7.10 -11.23 -0.66
C GLY A 94 6.34 -10.06 -1.29
N ALA A 95 6.73 -8.82 -0.97
CA ALA A 95 6.12 -7.61 -1.53
C ALA A 95 6.18 -7.52 -3.06
N THR A 96 7.21 -8.11 -3.65
CA THR A 96 7.41 -8.22 -5.11
C THR A 96 6.65 -9.39 -5.72
N ASP A 97 6.27 -10.39 -4.91
CA ASP A 97 5.60 -11.59 -5.40
C ASP A 97 4.09 -11.33 -5.57
N ILE A 98 3.45 -10.52 -4.72
CA ILE A 98 2.02 -10.17 -4.85
C ILE A 98 1.64 -9.54 -6.21
N GLU A 99 2.61 -8.98 -6.93
CA GLU A 99 2.39 -8.40 -8.26
C GLU A 99 2.31 -9.46 -9.38
N LYS A 100 2.85 -10.66 -9.15
CA LYS A 100 2.78 -11.78 -10.11
C LYS A 100 1.35 -12.31 -10.26
N GLU A 101 1.07 -12.99 -11.36
CA GLU A 101 -0.21 -13.66 -11.55
C GLU A 101 -0.42 -14.75 -10.50
N ALA A 102 -1.66 -14.89 -10.00
CA ALA A 102 -2.00 -15.85 -8.94
C ALA A 102 -1.61 -17.29 -9.31
N LYS A 103 -1.71 -17.64 -10.61
CA LYS A 103 -1.30 -18.94 -11.15
C LYS A 103 0.21 -19.16 -11.12
N VAL A 104 1.00 -18.10 -11.36
CA VAL A 104 2.47 -18.14 -11.30
C VAL A 104 2.95 -18.24 -9.85
N LEU A 105 2.27 -17.55 -8.92
CA LEU A 105 2.58 -17.60 -7.49
C LEU A 105 2.35 -18.97 -6.86
N LEU A 106 1.31 -19.67 -7.29
CA LEU A 106 1.06 -21.05 -6.86
C LEU A 106 2.13 -22.00 -7.38
N ALA A 107 2.46 -21.90 -8.68
CA ALA A 107 3.47 -22.75 -9.30
C ALA A 107 4.88 -22.58 -8.68
N GLU A 108 5.24 -21.36 -8.23
CA GLU A 108 6.59 -21.03 -7.78
C GLU A 108 6.80 -21.22 -6.26
N LYS A 109 5.77 -21.00 -5.43
CA LYS A 109 5.88 -21.02 -3.94
C LYS A 109 5.13 -22.16 -3.26
N PHE A 110 4.27 -22.85 -4.01
CA PHE A 110 3.53 -24.02 -3.55
C PHE A 110 3.68 -25.19 -4.54
N PRO A 111 4.92 -25.58 -4.93
CA PRO A 111 5.09 -26.84 -5.64
C PRO A 111 4.62 -27.98 -4.71
N LEU A 112 3.82 -28.87 -5.27
CA LEU A 112 3.30 -30.09 -4.65
C LEU A 112 4.42 -30.91 -3.99
#